data_AF-A0A1I2KG68-F1
#
_entry.id   AF-A0A1I2KG68-F1
#
_cell.length_a   1.000
_cell.length_b   1.000
_cell.length_c   1.000
_cell.angle_alpha   90.00
_cell.angle_beta   90.00
_cell.angle_gamma   90.00
#
_symmetry.space_group_name_H-M   'P 1'
#
loop_
_entity.id
_entity.type
_entity.pdbx_description
1 polymer ?
#
loop_
_entity_poly.entity_id
_entity_poly.type
_entity_poly.pdbx_seq_one_letter_code
_entity_poly.pdbx_strand_id
1 'polypeptide(L)' 'MLNCRDATRLMSEAQDRPLRWGETISLKMHVMMCSGCRHFGDQMHVLRRIVRAYADGADESATTSQRSDQDAAR' A
#
# COMPACT_ATOMS: atom_id res chain seq x y z
N MET A 1 -1.67 -23.00 -3.79
CA MET A 1 -0.77 -21.82 -3.66
C MET A 1 -1.50 -20.63 -4.26
N LEU A 2 -1.54 -19.50 -3.54
CA LEU A 2 -2.11 -18.26 -4.06
C LEU A 2 -1.19 -17.71 -5.15
N ASN A 3 -1.72 -17.22 -6.28
CA ASN A 3 -0.92 -16.50 -7.27
C ASN A 3 -0.89 -14.99 -6.95
N CYS A 4 -0.01 -14.24 -7.60
CA CYS A 4 0.15 -12.81 -7.35
C CYS A 4 -1.15 -12.00 -7.59
N ARG A 5 -1.97 -12.39 -8.56
CA ARG A 5 -3.23 -11.70 -8.88
C ARG A 5 -4.28 -11.88 -7.79
N ASP A 6 -4.39 -13.10 -7.26
CA ASP A 6 -5.29 -13.40 -6.15
C ASP A 6 -4.78 -12.77 -4.85
N ALA A 7 -3.45 -12.70 -4.67
CA ALA A 7 -2.83 -12.02 -3.55
C ALA A 7 -3.14 -10.52 -3.54
N THR A 8 -2.95 -9.82 -4.66
CA THR A 8 -3.25 -8.38 -4.75
C THR A 8 -4.75 -8.12 -4.62
N ARG A 9 -5.59 -9.01 -5.17
CA ARG A 9 -7.05 -8.96 -4.97
C ARG A 9 -7.42 -9.07 -3.49
N LEU A 10 -6.92 -10.08 -2.78
CA LEU A 10 -7.18 -10.24 -1.34
C LEU A 10 -6.63 -9.06 -0.52
N MET A 11 -5.49 -8.49 -0.89
CA MET A 11 -4.99 -7.27 -0.25
C MET A 11 -5.93 -6.08 -0.46
N SER A 12 -6.50 -5.92 -1.65
CA SER A 12 -7.51 -4.89 -1.91
C SER A 12 -8.77 -5.16 -1.09
N GLU A 13 -9.26 -6.40 -1.08
CA GLU A 13 -10.45 -6.76 -0.30
C GLU A 13 -10.24 -6.55 1.20
N ALA A 14 -9.03 -6.76 1.72
CA ALA A 14 -8.68 -6.49 3.12
C ALA A 14 -8.85 -5.01 3.52
N GLN A 15 -8.85 -4.10 2.54
CA GLN A 15 -9.06 -2.67 2.76
C GLN A 15 -10.53 -2.33 2.96
N ASP A 16 -11.43 -3.10 2.34
CA ASP A 16 -12.87 -2.86 2.34
C ASP A 16 -13.60 -3.74 3.36
N ARG A 17 -13.10 -4.98 3.56
CA ARG A 17 -13.67 -5.96 4.48
C ARG A 17 -12.57 -6.67 5.28
N PRO A 18 -12.88 -7.16 6.49
CA PRO A 18 -12.01 -8.13 7.14
C PRO A 18 -11.92 -9.41 6.30
N LEU A 19 -10.70 -9.93 6.15
CA LEU A 19 -10.48 -11.23 5.55
C LEU A 19 -10.83 -12.35 6.54
N ARG A 20 -11.27 -13.49 6.00
CA ARG A 20 -11.41 -14.73 6.76
C ARG A 20 -10.04 -15.21 7.21
N TRP A 21 -9.99 -15.98 8.30
CA TRP A 21 -8.76 -16.54 8.84
C TRP A 21 -7.93 -17.31 7.79
N GLY A 22 -8.59 -18.14 6.96
CA GLY A 22 -7.92 -18.89 5.89
C GLY A 22 -7.36 -18.01 4.76
N GLU A 23 -8.08 -16.95 4.38
CA GLU A 23 -7.63 -15.96 3.39
C GLU A 23 -6.39 -15.21 3.92
N THR A 24 -6.41 -14.83 5.19
CA THR A 24 -5.32 -14.12 5.87
C THR A 24 -4.04 -14.94 5.93
N ILE A 25 -4.14 -16.22 6.30
CA ILE A 25 -2.99 -17.12 6.37
C ILE A 25 -2.40 -17.35 4.98
N SER A 26 -3.25 -17.63 4.00
CA SER A 26 -2.83 -17.87 2.61
C SER A 26 -2.13 -16.64 2.02
N LEU A 27 -2.67 -15.45 2.27
CA LEU A 27 -2.09 -14.19 1.84
C LEU A 27 -0.74 -13.92 2.50
N LYS A 28 -0.65 -14.08 3.84
CA LYS A 28 0.61 -13.91 4.57
C LYS A 28 1.70 -14.85 4.08
N MET A 29 1.37 -16.12 3.87
CA MET A 29 2.31 -17.08 3.30
C MET A 29 2.82 -16.60 1.95
N HIS A 30 1.95 -16.17 1.03
CA HIS A 30 2.36 -15.67 -0.28
C HIS A 30 3.25 -14.42 -0.19
N VAL A 31 2.90 -13.44 0.65
CA VAL A 31 3.70 -12.22 0.86
C VAL A 31 5.08 -12.54 1.43
N MET A 32 5.19 -13.56 2.27
CA MET A 32 6.48 -13.95 2.82
C MET A 32 7.47 -14.45 1.74
N MET A 33 6.98 -15.12 0.72
CA MET A 33 7.79 -15.69 -0.38
C MET A 33 7.87 -14.81 -1.63
N CYS A 34 6.98 -13.84 -1.80
CA CYS A 34 6.95 -12.96 -2.98
C CYS A 34 7.28 -11.52 -2.61
N SER A 35 8.46 -11.05 -3.03
CA SER A 35 8.88 -9.66 -2.84
C SER A 35 7.92 -8.66 -3.50
N GLY A 36 7.43 -8.94 -4.71
CA GLY A 36 6.50 -8.03 -5.41
C GLY A 36 5.21 -7.78 -4.61
N CYS A 37 4.60 -8.84 -4.10
CA CYS A 37 3.40 -8.75 -3.27
C CYS A 37 3.69 -8.07 -1.92
N ARG A 38 4.90 -8.23 -1.36
CA ARG A 38 5.32 -7.51 -0.14
C ARG A 38 5.35 -6.00 -0.35
N HIS A 39 6.06 -5.54 -1.39
CA HIS A 39 6.13 -4.11 -1.70
C HIS A 39 4.74 -3.52 -2.01
N PHE A 40 3.89 -4.27 -2.70
CA PHE A 40 2.53 -3.84 -2.97
C PHE A 40 1.71 -3.65 -1.68
N GLY A 41 1.83 -4.58 -0.72
CA GLY A 41 1.20 -4.45 0.59
C GLY A 41 1.66 -3.20 1.34
N ASP A 42 2.97 -2.94 1.35
CA ASP A 42 3.55 -1.74 1.99
C ASP A 42 3.05 -0.44 1.34
N GLN A 43 3.02 -0.39 0.01
CA GLN A 43 2.48 0.74 -0.77
C GLN A 43 1.00 1.01 -0.44
N MET A 44 0.20 -0.05 -0.29
CA MET A 44 -1.22 0.07 0.04
C MET A 44 -1.45 0.68 1.43
N HIS A 45 -0.59 0.35 2.40
CA HIS A 45 -0.62 0.97 3.74
C HIS A 45 -0.26 2.46 3.71
N VAL A 46 0.76 2.83 2.93
CA VAL A 46 1.16 4.23 2.74
C VAL A 46 0.02 5.03 2.10
N LEU A 47 -0.56 4.53 1.01
CA LEU A 47 -1.68 5.18 0.33
C LEU A 47 -2.85 5.40 1.29
N ARG A 48 -3.21 4.40 2.09
CA ARG A 48 -4.29 4.54 3.08
C ARG A 48 -3.99 5.57 4.16
N ARG A 49 -2.73 5.70 4.58
CA ARG A 49 -2.32 6.74 5.54
C ARG A 49 -2.48 8.14 4.94
N ILE A 50 -2.03 8.33 3.69
CA ILE A 50 -2.15 9.61 2.98
C ILE A 50 -3.62 9.99 2.81
N VAL A 51 -4.46 9.08 2.33
CA VAL A 51 -5.89 9.33 2.13
C VAL A 51 -6.60 9.69 3.43
N ARG A 52 -6.25 9.01 4.54
CA ARG A 52 -6.80 9.34 5.87
C ARG A 52 -6.36 10.71 6.34
N ALA A 53 -5.06 11.03 6.25
CA ALA A 53 -4.54 12.34 6.63
C ALA A 53 -5.22 13.46 5.83
N TYR A 54 -5.43 13.25 4.53
CA TYR A 54 -6.17 14.18 3.68
C TYR A 54 -7.64 14.34 4.13
N ALA A 55 -8.34 13.24 4.42
CA ALA A 55 -9.72 13.27 4.88
C ALA A 55 -9.88 13.91 6.27
N ASP A 56 -8.88 13.75 7.15
CA ASP A 56 -8.86 14.30 8.50
C ASP A 56 -8.49 15.81 8.52
N GLY A 57 -8.34 16.44 7.35
CA GLY A 57 -8.06 17.87 7.23
C GLY A 57 -6.62 18.25 7.58
N ALA A 58 -5.69 17.29 7.58
CA ALA A 58 -4.27 17.56 7.66
C ALA A 58 -3.75 18.06 6.29
N ASP A 59 -4.23 19.23 5.89
CA ASP A 59 -3.51 20.07 4.94
C ASP A 59 -2.48 20.87 5.73
N GLU A 60 -1.21 20.52 5.54
CA GLU A 60 -0.06 21.43 5.38
C GLU A 60 1.21 20.55 5.41
N SER A 61 2.01 20.59 4.34
CA SER A 61 3.43 20.18 4.25
C SER A 61 3.83 18.84 3.60
N ALA A 62 2.93 17.91 3.25
CA ALA A 62 3.35 16.59 2.76
C ALA A 62 3.05 16.33 1.28
N THR A 63 3.50 17.20 0.36
CA THR A 63 3.89 16.88 -1.05
C THR A 63 4.26 18.19 -1.78
N THR A 64 5.34 18.85 -1.38
CA THR A 64 6.09 19.81 -2.23
C THR A 64 7.53 19.83 -1.73
N SER A 65 8.23 18.70 -1.87
CA SER A 65 9.69 18.65 -1.61
C SER A 65 10.40 17.65 -2.52
N GLN A 66 9.81 17.32 -3.68
CA GLN A 66 10.45 16.52 -4.72
C GLN A 66 10.15 17.13 -6.09
N ARG A 67 10.44 18.43 -6.26
CA ARG A 67 10.48 19.06 -7.59
C ARG A 67 11.19 20.43 -7.64
N SER A 68 11.48 21.05 -6.50
CA SER A 68 12.13 22.38 -6.47
C SER A 68 13.66 22.35 -6.35
N ASP A 69 14.28 21.20 -6.06
CA ASP A 69 15.75 21.09 -5.98
C ASP A 69 16.43 20.69 -7.31
N GLN A 70 15.65 20.48 -8.38
CA GLN A 70 16.16 20.00 -9.67
C GLN A 70 15.96 21.03 -10.79
N ASP A 71 16.10 22.34 -10.51
CA ASP A 71 16.08 23.41 -11.53
C ASP A 71 17.06 24.58 -11.19
N ALA A 72 18.12 24.33 -10.41
CA ALA A 72 19.15 25.33 -10.08
C ALA A 72 20.57 24.98 -10.55
N ALA A 73 20.74 23.88 -11.30
CA ALA A 73 22.04 23.45 -11.84
C ALA A 73 22.00 23.25 -13.37
N ARG A 74 21.24 24.09 -14.08
CA ARG A 74 21.30 24.20 -15.53
C ARG A 74 21.44 25.63 -15.96
#